data_AF-A0A2X3CHA5-F1
#
_entry.id   AF-A0A2X3CHA5-F1
#
_cell.length_a   1.000
_cell.length_b   1.000
_cell.length_c   1.000
_cell.angle_alpha   90.00
_cell.angle_beta   90.00
_cell.angle_gamma   90.00
#
_symmetry.space_group_name_H-M   'P 1'
#
loop_
_entity.id
_entity.type
_entity.pdbx_description
1 polymer ?
#
loop_
_entity_poly.entity_id
_entity_poly.type
_entity_poly.pdbx_seq_one_letter_code
_entity_poly.pdbx_strand_id
1 'polypeptide(L)' 'MLVDAIKKYDMDLVVCGHHQDFWSKLMSSARQLINTVHVDMLIVPLRDEEDE' A
#
# COMPACT_ATOMS: atom_id res chain seq x y z
N MET A 1 -12.26 3.02 2.08
CA MET A 1 -10.79 3.10 2.27
C MET A 1 -10.15 1.83 1.67
N LEU A 2 -8.85 1.83 1.35
CA LEU A 2 -8.13 0.67 0.76
C LEU A 2 -8.46 -0.66 1.46
N VAL A 3 -8.57 -0.62 2.79
CA VAL A 3 -8.90 -1.78 3.65
C VAL A 3 -10.29 -2.35 3.38
N ASP A 4 -11.29 -1.52 3.07
CA ASP A 4 -12.64 -1.99 2.74
C ASP A 4 -12.65 -2.71 1.39
N ALA A 5 -11.82 -2.25 0.44
CA ALA A 5 -11.65 -2.92 -0.85
C ALA A 5 -10.94 -4.27 -0.67
N ILE A 6 -9.86 -4.30 0.13
CA ILE A 6 -9.15 -5.54 0.48
C ILE A 6 -10.13 -6.57 1.06
N LYS A 7 -10.96 -6.17 2.03
CA LYS A 7 -11.97 -7.07 2.64
C LYS A 7 -13.09 -7.46 1.68
N LYS A 8 -13.56 -6.52 0.84
CA LYS A 8 -14.67 -6.76 -0.08
C LYS A 8 -14.29 -7.71 -1.22
N TYR A 9 -13.06 -7.62 -1.69
CA TYR A 9 -12.57 -8.40 -2.82
C TYR A 9 -11.68 -9.58 -2.41
N ASP A 10 -11.55 -9.84 -1.10
CA ASP A 10 -10.73 -10.90 -0.52
C ASP A 10 -9.30 -10.90 -1.10
N MET A 11 -8.68 -9.72 -1.09
CA MET A 11 -7.35 -9.55 -1.67
C MET A 11 -6.28 -10.10 -0.72
N ASP A 12 -5.33 -10.83 -1.28
CA ASP A 12 -4.20 -11.46 -0.59
C ASP A 12 -2.88 -10.70 -0.77
N LEU A 13 -2.77 -9.88 -1.82
CA LEU A 13 -1.59 -9.06 -2.12
C LEU A 13 -1.97 -7.63 -2.56
N VAL A 14 -1.33 -6.64 -1.96
CA VAL A 14 -1.42 -5.22 -2.35
C VAL A 14 -0.10 -4.79 -2.97
N VAL A 15 -0.12 -4.34 -4.22
CA VAL A 15 1.05 -3.80 -4.92
C VAL A 15 0.94 -2.28 -5.04
N CYS A 16 1.96 -1.55 -4.61
CA CYS A 16 1.98 -0.08 -4.65
C CYS A 16 3.31 0.44 -5.19
N GLY A 17 3.26 1.42 -6.10
CA GLY A 17 4.42 2.14 -6.61
C GLY A 17 4.94 3.18 -5.61
N HIS A 18 6.25 3.42 -5.60
CA HIS A 18 6.91 4.32 -4.66
C HIS A 18 7.12 5.72 -5.25
N HIS A 19 6.44 6.69 -4.65
CA HIS A 19 7.08 7.89 -4.13
C HIS A 19 6.96 7.74 -2.60
N GLN A 20 8.00 8.06 -1.80
CA GLN A 20 8.11 7.75 -0.35
C GLN A 20 6.90 8.08 0.55
N ASP A 21 5.93 8.82 0.05
CA ASP A 21 4.75 9.25 0.78
C ASP A 21 3.69 8.17 1.00
N PHE A 22 3.68 7.08 0.22
CA PHE A 22 2.60 6.09 0.34
C PHE A 22 2.58 5.42 1.72
N TRP A 23 3.73 4.90 2.18
CA TRP A 23 3.82 4.28 3.51
C TRP A 23 3.58 5.26 4.64
N SER A 24 4.06 6.50 4.51
CA SER A 24 3.85 7.55 5.50
C SER A 24 2.37 7.93 5.64
N LYS A 25 1.64 8.05 4.52
CA LYS A 25 0.19 8.32 4.49
C LYS A 25 -0.61 7.13 4.99
N LEU A 26 -0.19 5.93 4.62
CA LEU A 26 -0.85 4.69 4.97
C LEU A 26 -0.68 4.36 6.47
N MET A 27 0.53 4.49 7.02
CA MET A 27 0.84 4.24 8.43
C MET A 27 0.35 5.35 9.38
N SER A 28 -0.02 6.51 8.85
CA SER A 28 -0.59 7.61 9.66
C SER A 28 -2.00 7.25 10.15
N SER A 29 -2.94 7.03 9.24
CA SER A 29 -4.37 6.89 9.57
C SER A 29 -4.87 5.46 9.46
N ALA A 30 -4.22 4.62 8.66
CA ALA A 30 -4.63 3.24 8.41
C ALA A 30 -3.79 2.21 9.18
N ARG A 31 -2.81 2.61 10.03
CA ARG A 31 -1.94 1.67 10.77
C ARG A 31 -2.71 0.66 11.63
N GLN A 32 -3.73 1.11 12.37
CA GLN A 32 -4.56 0.17 13.14
C GLN A 32 -5.33 -0.79 12.23
N LEU A 33 -5.88 -0.28 11.12
CA LEU A 33 -6.61 -1.10 10.16
C LEU A 33 -5.69 -2.10 9.45
N ILE A 34 -4.50 -1.70 9.03
CA ILE A 34 -3.49 -2.57 8.38
C ILE A 34 -3.04 -3.69 9.31
N ASN A 35 -2.83 -3.39 10.58
CA ASN A 35 -2.54 -4.41 11.58
C ASN A 35 -3.67 -5.41 11.79
N THR A 36 -4.89 -5.12 11.31
CA THR A 36 -6.03 -6.06 11.35
C THR A 36 -6.23 -6.82 10.05
N VAL A 37 -5.58 -6.42 8.95
CA VAL A 37 -5.69 -7.13 7.66
C VAL A 37 -4.44 -7.96 7.45
N HIS A 38 -4.61 -9.29 7.40
CA HIS A 38 -3.54 -10.25 7.11
C HIS A 38 -3.29 -10.33 5.60
N VAL A 39 -2.78 -9.25 5.01
CA VAL A 39 -2.58 -9.14 3.56
C VAL A 39 -1.17 -8.66 3.29
N ASP A 40 -0.48 -9.33 2.36
CA ASP A 40 0.89 -8.99 2.03
C ASP A 40 0.93 -7.68 1.22
N MET A 41 1.93 -6.85 1.49
CA MET A 41 2.11 -5.57 0.80
C MET A 41 3.47 -5.49 0.12
N LEU A 42 3.46 -5.41 -1.21
CA LEU A 42 4.64 -5.23 -2.04
C LEU A 42 4.77 -3.76 -2.46
N ILE A 43 5.88 -3.14 -2.06
CA ILE A 43 6.22 -1.77 -2.46
C ILE A 43 7.24 -1.85 -3.59
N VAL A 44 6.91 -1.28 -4.74
CA VAL A 44 7.80 -1.25 -5.90
C VAL A 44 8.37 0.16 -6.03
N PRO A 45 9.70 0.35 -5.88
CA PRO A 45 10.33 1.63 -6.15
C PRO A 45 10.09 2.02 -7.62
N LEU A 46 9.36 3.10 -7.87
CA LEU A 46 9.27 3.68 -9.21
C LEU A 46 10.45 4.64 -9.33
N ARG A 47 11.33 4.38 -10.31
CA ARG A 47 12.37 5.34 -10.71
C ARG A 47 11.68 6.33 -11.63
N ASP A 48 11.91 7.62 -11.42
CA ASP A 48 11.51 8.62 -12.42
C ASP A 48 12.34 8.32 -13.68
N GLU A 49 11.68 8.02 -14.80
CA GLU A 49 12.33 7.74 -16.10
C GLU A 49 12.90 9.02 -16.76
N GLU A 50 13.44 9.97 -15.99
CA GLU A 50 13.93 11.27 -16.49
C GLU A 50 15.46 11.43 -16.51
N ASP A 51 16.23 10.34 -16.46
CA ASP A 51 17.69 10.37 -16.66
C ASP A 51 18.13 9.45 -17.83
N GLU A 52 17.76 9.81 -19.06
CA GLU A 52 18.47 9.44 -20.31
C GLU A 52 19.20 10.64 -20.92
#